data_AF-A0A519L395-F1
#
_entry.id   AF-A0A519L395-F1
#
_cell.length_a   1.000
_cell.length_b   1.000
_cell.length_c   1.000
_cell.angle_alpha   90.00
_cell.angle_beta   90.00
_cell.angle_gamma   90.00
#
_symmetry.space_group_name_H-M   'P 1'
#
loop_
_entity.id
_entity.type
_entity.pdbx_description
1 polymer ?
#
loop_
_entity_poly.entity_id
_entity_poly.type
_entity_poly.pdbx_seq_one_letter_code
_entity_poly.pdbx_strand_id
1 'polypeptide(L)' 'MRLALFQPDIPQNVGACIRLSACFGVGLDVIEPVG' A
#
# COMPACT_ATOMS: atom_id res chain seq x y z
N MET A 1 -2.19 13.92 -1.78
CA MET A 1 -2.35 12.65 -2.53
C MET A 1 -2.21 11.48 -1.55
N ARG A 2 -2.91 10.37 -1.76
CA ARG A 2 -2.82 9.15 -0.94
C ARG A 2 -2.81 7.92 -1.85
N LEU A 3 -2.12 6.86 -1.42
CA LEU A 3 -2.11 5.56 -2.07
C LEU A 3 -3.05 4.61 -1.31
N ALA A 4 -4.04 4.04 -1.98
CA ALA A 4 -4.98 3.09 -1.37
C ALA A 4 -4.83 1.72 -2.04
N LEU A 5 -4.52 0.69 -1.24
CA LEU A 5 -4.44 -0.69 -1.69
C LEU A 5 -5.74 -1.40 -1.32
N PHE A 6 -6.55 -1.73 -2.33
CA PHE A 6 -7.82 -2.42 -2.12
C PHE A 6 -7.63 -3.93 -2.16
N GLN A 7 -7.87 -4.58 -1.01
CA GLN A 7 -7.76 -6.02 -0.81
C GLN A 7 -6.48 -6.63 -1.39
N PRO A 8 -5.29 -6.12 -1.02
CA PRO A 8 -4.05 -6.68 -1.55
C PRO A 8 -3.83 -8.11 -1.06
N ASP A 9 -3.44 -8.98 -1.98
CA ASP A 9 -3.24 -10.41 -1.79
C ASP A 9 -1.75 -10.83 -1.91
N ILE A 10 -0.91 -9.99 -2.52
CA ILE A 10 0.53 -10.23 -2.71
C ILE A 10 1.35 -9.36 -1.72
N PRO A 11 1.90 -9.92 -0.63
CA PRO A 11 2.65 -9.16 0.39
C PRO A 11 3.85 -8.39 -0.16
N GLN A 12 4.51 -8.91 -1.20
CA GLN A 12 5.65 -8.25 -1.83
C GLN A 12 5.25 -6.94 -2.51
N ASN A 13 4.05 -6.88 -3.10
CA ASN A 13 3.51 -5.65 -3.70
C ASN A 13 3.23 -4.61 -2.62
N VAL A 14 2.62 -5.02 -1.49
CA VAL A 14 2.40 -4.14 -0.33
C VAL A 14 3.73 -3.57 0.17
N GLY A 15 4.77 -4.41 0.29
CA GLY A 15 6.11 -3.97 0.67
C GLY A 15 6.73 -2.94 -0.29
N ALA A 16 6.55 -3.11 -1.60
CA ALA A 16 6.99 -2.14 -2.59
C ALA A 16 6.20 -0.82 -2.49
N CYS A 17 4.89 -0.88 -2.28
CA CYS A 17 4.03 0.28 -2.09
C CYS A 17 4.34 1.05 -0.80
N ILE A 18 4.72 0.37 0.28
CA ILE A 18 5.21 1.02 1.51
C ILE A 18 6.44 1.86 1.19
N ARG A 19 7.43 1.30 0.49
CA ARG A 19 8.63 2.04 0.09
C ARG A 19 8.28 3.24 -0.79
N LEU A 20 7.41 3.05 -1.77
CA LEU A 20 6.94 4.13 -2.64
C LEU A 20 6.29 5.25 -1.81
N SER A 21 5.36 4.91 -0.92
CA SER A 21 4.66 5.90 -0.09
C SER A 21 5.62 6.74 0.77
N ALA A 22 6.66 6.11 1.33
CA ALA A 22 7.69 6.78 2.10
C ALA A 22 8.56 7.71 1.23
N CYS A 23 9.01 7.26 0.05
CA CYS A 23 9.84 8.07 -0.85
C CYS A 23 9.12 9.32 -1.36
N PHE A 24 7.80 9.25 -1.56
CA PHE A 24 6.98 10.36 -2.04
C PHE A 24 6.30 11.16 -0.93
N GLY A 25 6.48 10.79 0.34
CA GLY A 25 5.85 11.45 1.49
C GLY A 25 4.31 11.44 1.43
N VAL A 26 3.71 10.37 0.88
CA VAL A 26 2.26 10.21 0.76
C VAL A 26 1.74 9.15 1.71
N GLY A 27 0.51 9.33 2.21
CA GLY A 27 -0.14 8.31 3.04
C GLY A 27 -0.48 7.04 2.26
N LEU A 28 -0.39 5.88 2.91
CA LEU A 28 -0.77 4.57 2.39
C LEU A 28 -1.90 3.99 3.25
N ASP A 29 -3.02 3.63 2.61
CA ASP A 29 -4.16 2.98 3.25
C ASP A 29 -4.31 1.56 2.68
N VAL A 30 -4.57 0.58 3.55
CA VAL A 30 -4.93 -0.79 3.16
C VAL A 30 -6.41 -0.99 3.45
N ILE A 31 -7.16 -1.34 2.42
CA ILE A 31 -8.60 -1.58 2.52
C ILE A 31 -8.80 -3.10 2.57
N GLU A 32 -9.33 -3.57 3.69
CA GLU A 32 -9.62 -4.97 3.97
C GLU A 32 -10.77 -5.55 3.10
N PRO A 33 -10.93 -6.89 3.05
CA PRO A 33 -10.07 -7.93 3.62
C PRO A 33 -8.75 -8.10 2.87
N VAL A 34 -7.72 -8.53 3.59
CA VAL A 34 -6.45 -8.99 3.01
C VAL A 34 -6.42 -10.51 3.01
N GLY A 35 -5.79 -11.08 1.98
CA GLY A 35 -5.61 -12.53 1.81
C GLY A 35 -4.48 -13.12 2.64
#